data_AF-A0A8B8UN52-F1
#
_entry.id   AF-A0A8B8UN52-F1
#
_cell.length_a   1.000
_cell.length_b   1.000
_cell.length_c   1.000
_cell.angle_alpha   90.00
_cell.angle_beta   90.00
_cell.angle_gamma   90.00
#
_symmetry.space_group_name_H-M   'P 1'
#
loop_
_entity.id
_entity.type
_entity.pdbx_description
1 polymer ?
#
loop_
_entity_poly.entity_id
_entity_poly.type
_entity_poly.pdbx_seq_one_letter_code
_entity_poly.pdbx_strand_id
1 'polypeptide(L)'
;MSVSEQDPNRAYRETQSQIYKLQETLLNSARTKNRQEEGHESNILPLSERYENSKNGRALAYDIPNVNSQSVLAFTEKHYSSKLKKLGTLYYNRFKEGSFDENSTSYSDRHNFPYDLYDNTLPPPFLPAIGVQNTNNIVTLKITYEDIQASFDNIESPRTRNNEIWGCDIYSDDSDPILVLRHCGFKIVVPPSGPFHKLRRTPVNMDNQDNVTGNLPLLKGTPFDLEVELLLLPTLQKYPSVKRFDVTSREWGLEGTAIHDGLSYGIYSIVIKQRLDRDKPHEPTGYIKNLKWT
;
A
#
# COMPACT_ATOMS: atom_id res chain seq x y z
N MET A 1 -53.38 4.32 -17.53
CA MET A 1 -52.90 3.50 -16.39
C MET A 1 -51.67 2.75 -16.90
N SER A 2 -50.45 3.28 -16.81
CA SER A 2 -49.54 3.36 -15.65
C SER A 2 -49.19 1.99 -15.06
N VAL A 3 -47.98 1.48 -15.37
CA VAL A 3 -46.96 1.14 -14.37
C VAL A 3 -45.59 1.28 -15.06
N SER A 4 -44.77 2.18 -14.55
CA SER A 4 -43.36 2.33 -14.92
C SER A 4 -42.56 1.18 -14.33
N GLU A 5 -41.93 0.36 -15.16
CA GLU A 5 -40.86 -0.54 -14.74
C GLU A 5 -39.66 0.32 -14.31
N GLN A 6 -39.48 0.46 -12.99
CA GLN A 6 -38.25 0.99 -12.42
C GLN A 6 -37.14 -0.03 -12.69
N ASP A 7 -36.26 0.31 -13.66
CA ASP A 7 -34.97 -0.36 -13.86
C ASP A 7 -34.21 -0.39 -12.52
N PRO A 8 -34.01 -1.58 -11.91
CA PRO A 8 -33.38 -1.71 -10.59
C PRO A 8 -31.92 -1.23 -10.57
N ASN A 9 -31.30 -1.07 -11.75
CA ASN A 9 -29.93 -0.59 -11.91
C ASN A 9 -29.86 0.89 -12.31
N ARG A 10 -31.00 1.58 -12.43
CA ARG A 10 -31.03 3.02 -12.77
C ARG A 10 -30.33 3.87 -11.72
N ALA A 11 -30.62 3.62 -10.44
CA ALA A 11 -29.98 4.33 -9.33
C ALA A 11 -28.46 4.08 -9.29
N TYR A 12 -28.03 2.85 -9.61
CA TYR A 12 -26.61 2.51 -9.71
C TYR A 12 -25.94 3.26 -10.87
N ARG A 13 -26.55 3.27 -12.07
CA ARG A 13 -26.04 3.99 -13.24
C ARG A 13 -26.00 5.50 -13.05
N GLU A 14 -27.02 6.06 -12.42
CA GLU A 14 -27.07 7.50 -12.10
C GLU A 14 -25.96 7.86 -11.10
N THR A 15 -25.75 7.04 -10.04
CA THR A 15 -24.67 7.24 -9.06
C THR A 15 -23.29 7.13 -9.72
N GLN A 16 -23.09 6.14 -10.58
CA GLN A 16 -21.85 5.97 -11.35
C GLN A 16 -21.60 7.17 -12.27
N SER A 17 -22.61 7.66 -12.97
CA SER A 17 -22.49 8.84 -13.85
C SER A 17 -22.12 10.11 -13.10
N GLN A 18 -22.56 10.26 -11.85
CA GLN A 18 -22.21 11.39 -10.99
C GLN A 18 -20.75 11.30 -10.51
N ILE A 19 -20.29 10.10 -10.18
CA ILE A 19 -18.88 9.84 -9.82
C ILE A 19 -17.96 10.19 -11.00
N TYR A 20 -18.32 9.81 -12.23
CA TYR A 20 -17.54 10.15 -13.43
C TYR A 20 -17.42 11.66 -13.66
N LYS A 21 -18.53 12.41 -13.53
CA LYS A 21 -18.51 13.88 -13.68
C LYS A 21 -17.63 14.56 -12.64
N LEU A 22 -17.61 14.04 -11.41
CA LEU A 22 -16.79 14.58 -10.34
C LEU A 22 -15.29 14.32 -10.58
N GLN A 23 -14.94 13.12 -11.07
CA GLN A 23 -13.57 12.74 -11.40
C GLN A 23 -13.00 13.55 -12.57
N GLU A 24 -13.81 13.81 -13.61
CA GLU A 24 -13.39 14.61 -14.77
C GLU A 24 -13.11 16.06 -14.38
N THR A 25 -13.93 16.64 -13.51
CA THR A 25 -13.75 18.01 -13.00
C THR A 25 -12.44 18.14 -12.21
N LEU A 26 -12.12 17.15 -11.37
CA LEU A 26 -10.89 17.12 -10.58
C LEU A 26 -9.65 16.96 -11.47
N LEU A 27 -9.70 16.08 -12.46
CA LEU A 27 -8.60 15.88 -13.43
C LEU A 27 -8.32 17.14 -14.26
N ASN A 28 -9.37 17.83 -14.70
CA ASN A 28 -9.23 19.07 -15.47
C ASN A 28 -8.65 20.22 -14.63
N SER A 29 -8.99 20.29 -13.34
CA SER A 29 -8.41 21.28 -12.41
C SER A 29 -6.92 21.03 -12.11
N ALA A 30 -6.49 19.76 -12.05
CA ALA A 30 -5.08 19.42 -11.86
C ALA A 30 -4.23 19.67 -13.13
N ARG A 31 -4.77 19.37 -14.31
CA ARG A 31 -4.07 19.59 -15.60
C ARG A 31 -3.90 21.07 -15.95
N THR A 32 -4.86 21.92 -15.62
CA THR A 32 -4.77 23.37 -15.86
C THR A 32 -3.74 24.04 -14.96
N LYS A 33 -3.52 23.53 -13.74
CA LYS A 33 -2.47 24.00 -12.84
C LYS A 33 -1.06 23.64 -13.35
N ASN A 34 -0.84 22.41 -13.81
CA ASN A 34 0.47 21.99 -14.34
C ASN A 34 0.88 22.74 -15.62
N ARG A 35 -0.07 23.11 -16.49
CA ARG A 35 0.23 23.88 -17.72
C ARG A 35 0.66 25.34 -17.47
N GLN A 36 0.36 25.92 -16.31
CA GLN A 36 0.85 27.26 -15.96
C GLN A 36 2.29 27.23 -15.43
N GLU A 37 2.77 26.07 -14.97
CA GLU A 37 4.12 25.89 -14.41
C GLU A 37 5.16 25.50 -15.47
N GLU A 38 4.75 24.88 -16.59
CA GLU A 38 5.63 24.47 -17.70
C GLU A 38 6.05 25.62 -18.67
N GLY A 39 5.60 26.86 -18.44
CA GLY A 39 5.90 28.00 -19.30
C GLY A 39 7.27 28.67 -19.10
N HIS A 40 8.03 28.28 -18.07
CA HIS A 40 9.33 28.87 -17.75
C HIS A 40 10.38 27.80 -17.49
N GLU A 41 11.19 27.50 -18.51
CA GLU A 41 12.63 27.19 -18.46
C GLU A 41 13.03 26.22 -19.59
N SER A 42 13.50 26.79 -20.69
CA SER A 42 14.42 26.14 -21.61
C SER A 42 15.80 26.78 -21.41
N ASN A 43 16.77 26.01 -20.91
CA ASN A 43 18.19 26.09 -21.32
C ASN A 43 18.99 24.94 -20.69
N ILE A 44 19.61 24.15 -21.55
CA ILE A 44 20.41 22.96 -21.24
C ILE A 44 21.88 23.39 -21.08
N LEU A 45 22.54 22.99 -19.98
CA LEU A 45 24.01 23.04 -19.82
C LEU A 45 24.55 21.79 -19.10
N PRO A 46 25.82 21.38 -19.34
CA PRO A 46 26.29 20.00 -19.15
C PRO A 46 26.74 19.62 -17.73
N LEU A 47 26.79 18.30 -17.52
CA LEU A 47 26.85 17.52 -16.28
C LEU A 47 28.17 17.58 -15.46
N SER A 48 28.97 18.66 -15.51
CA SER A 48 30.34 18.63 -14.92
C SER A 48 30.66 19.68 -13.85
N GLU A 49 29.78 20.64 -13.52
CA GLU A 49 30.12 21.72 -12.57
C GLU A 49 29.23 21.80 -11.31
N ARG A 50 28.42 20.79 -11.02
CA ARG A 50 27.49 20.84 -9.87
C ARG A 50 28.06 20.42 -8.51
N TYR A 51 29.35 20.13 -8.37
CA TYR A 51 29.89 19.61 -7.11
C TYR A 51 30.55 20.62 -6.14
N GLU A 52 30.64 21.91 -6.45
CA GLU A 52 31.30 22.86 -5.52
C GLU A 52 30.43 24.03 -5.01
N ASN A 53 29.16 24.15 -5.40
CA ASN A 53 28.30 25.27 -4.97
C ASN A 53 27.09 24.89 -4.08
N SER A 54 27.22 23.85 -3.24
CA SER A 54 26.20 23.51 -2.22
C SER A 54 26.61 23.90 -0.80
N LYS A 55 27.20 25.08 -0.66
CA LYS A 55 27.28 25.81 0.62
C LYS A 55 26.66 27.18 0.40
N ASN A 56 25.33 27.24 0.32
CA ASN A 56 24.50 28.37 0.76
C ASN A 56 23.01 28.10 0.47
N GLY A 57 22.25 27.83 1.53
CA GLY A 57 20.85 28.25 1.68
C GLY A 57 19.81 27.74 0.67
N ARG A 58 19.25 26.56 0.92
CA ARG A 58 17.79 26.29 1.04
C ARG A 58 17.58 24.78 1.17
N ALA A 59 17.11 24.34 2.33
CA ALA A 59 16.62 22.98 2.51
C ALA A 59 15.48 22.75 1.51
N LEU A 60 15.65 21.82 0.58
CA LEU A 60 14.59 21.36 -0.32
C LEU A 60 13.50 20.73 0.55
N ALA A 61 12.42 21.47 0.79
CA ALA A 61 11.18 20.86 1.22
C ALA A 61 10.74 19.91 0.11
N TYR A 62 10.74 18.60 0.37
CA TYR A 62 10.12 17.64 -0.53
C TYR A 62 8.66 18.06 -0.70
N ASP A 63 8.27 18.52 -1.89
CA ASP A 63 6.87 18.80 -2.23
C ASP A 63 6.16 17.45 -2.42
N ILE A 64 5.73 16.87 -1.31
CA ILE A 64 5.06 15.57 -1.29
C ILE A 64 3.65 15.78 -1.86
N PRO A 65 3.26 15.11 -2.97
CA PRO A 65 1.95 15.30 -3.57
C PRO A 65 0.83 14.99 -2.58
N ASN A 66 -0.06 15.97 -2.36
CA ASN A 66 -1.21 15.80 -1.47
C ASN A 66 -2.34 15.07 -2.21
N VAL A 67 -2.67 13.86 -1.77
CA VAL A 67 -3.80 13.07 -2.27
C VAL A 67 -4.94 13.17 -1.24
N ASN A 68 -6.16 13.37 -1.75
CA ASN A 68 -7.35 13.50 -0.91
C ASN A 68 -8.27 12.28 -1.09
N SER A 69 -8.24 11.38 -0.11
CA SER A 69 -9.08 10.18 -0.08
C SER A 69 -10.41 10.37 0.67
N GLN A 70 -10.72 11.59 1.13
CA GLN A 70 -11.88 11.87 1.99
C GLN A 70 -13.20 11.46 1.36
N SER A 71 -13.35 11.65 0.05
CA SER A 71 -14.59 11.32 -0.66
C SER A 71 -14.85 9.81 -0.67
N VAL A 72 -13.79 9.00 -0.79
CA VAL A 72 -13.91 7.53 -0.79
C VAL A 72 -14.25 7.04 0.62
N LEU A 73 -13.62 7.61 1.65
CA LEU A 73 -13.88 7.26 3.04
C LEU A 73 -15.30 7.64 3.46
N ALA A 74 -15.75 8.85 3.12
CA ALA A 74 -17.11 9.32 3.38
C ALA A 74 -18.16 8.50 2.63
N PHE A 75 -17.88 8.11 1.37
CA PHE A 75 -18.71 7.17 0.63
C PHE A 75 -18.79 5.81 1.33
N THR A 76 -17.66 5.29 1.77
CA THR A 76 -17.59 3.99 2.46
C THR A 76 -18.41 4.01 3.76
N GLU A 77 -18.24 5.03 4.59
CA GLU A 77 -18.97 5.16 5.86
C GLU A 77 -20.49 5.29 5.63
N LYS A 78 -20.90 6.00 4.58
CA LYS A 78 -22.31 6.21 4.23
C LYS A 78 -23.00 4.95 3.70
N HIS A 79 -22.29 4.13 2.92
CA HIS A 79 -22.91 3.04 2.14
C HIS A 79 -22.67 1.64 2.71
N TYR A 80 -21.77 1.47 3.68
CA TYR A 80 -21.42 0.19 4.28
C TYR A 80 -21.70 0.19 5.79
N SER A 81 -21.62 -0.98 6.43
CA SER A 81 -21.90 -1.16 7.86
C SER A 81 -21.15 -0.13 8.71
N SER A 82 -21.86 0.65 9.52
CA SER A 82 -21.26 1.67 10.40
C SER A 82 -20.43 1.07 11.55
N LYS A 83 -20.65 -0.20 11.88
CA LYS A 83 -19.86 -0.90 12.91
C LYS A 83 -18.68 -1.62 12.27
N LEU A 84 -17.48 -1.08 12.50
CA LEU A 84 -16.21 -1.74 12.16
C LEU A 84 -16.10 -3.09 12.90
N LYS A 85 -15.90 -4.18 12.16
CA LYS A 85 -15.60 -5.50 12.72
C LYS A 85 -14.16 -5.88 12.39
N LYS A 86 -13.49 -6.60 13.30
CA LYS A 86 -12.20 -7.23 13.01
C LYS A 86 -12.47 -8.61 12.41
N LEU A 87 -12.01 -8.84 11.19
CA LEU A 87 -12.27 -10.09 10.44
C LEU A 87 -11.33 -11.23 10.86
N GLY A 88 -10.12 -10.90 11.31
CA GLY A 88 -9.12 -11.87 11.71
C GLY A 88 -7.70 -11.34 11.58
N THR A 89 -6.75 -12.24 11.81
CA THR A 89 -5.32 -11.97 11.67
C THR A 89 -4.81 -12.58 10.38
N LEU A 90 -4.26 -11.74 9.50
CA LEU A 90 -3.55 -12.13 8.29
C LEU A 90 -2.05 -12.12 8.58
N TYR A 91 -1.35 -13.16 8.17
CA TYR A 91 0.10 -13.29 8.28
C TYR A 91 0.72 -12.91 6.93
N TYR A 92 1.71 -12.02 6.98
CA TYR A 92 2.42 -11.56 5.80
C TYR A 92 3.21 -12.70 5.14
N ASN A 93 3.26 -12.69 3.81
CA ASN A 93 4.14 -13.57 3.05
C ASN A 93 4.81 -12.79 1.92
N ARG A 94 6.15 -12.76 1.91
CA ARG A 94 6.93 -11.99 0.92
C ARG A 94 6.88 -12.56 -0.51
N PHE A 95 6.41 -13.80 -0.69
CA PHE A 95 6.41 -14.50 -1.96
C PHE A 95 5.02 -14.78 -2.54
N LYS A 96 3.97 -14.76 -1.70
CA LYS A 96 2.59 -15.11 -2.09
C LYS A 96 1.57 -14.18 -1.44
N GLU A 97 0.31 -14.54 -1.56
CA GLU A 97 -0.83 -13.99 -0.84
C GLU A 97 -0.63 -14.12 0.68
N GLY A 98 -1.12 -13.15 1.44
CA GLY A 98 -1.20 -13.26 2.90
C GLY A 98 -2.15 -14.38 3.30
N SER A 99 -1.94 -14.98 4.47
CA SER A 99 -2.77 -16.11 4.92
C SER A 99 -3.38 -15.87 6.29
N PHE A 100 -4.62 -16.31 6.49
CA PHE A 100 -5.25 -16.32 7.81
C PHE A 100 -4.76 -17.48 8.68
N ASP A 101 -4.00 -18.41 8.11
CA ASP A 101 -3.32 -19.48 8.85
C ASP A 101 -1.85 -19.09 9.11
N GLU A 102 -1.49 -19.07 10.38
CA GLU A 102 -0.13 -18.80 10.87
C GLU A 102 0.89 -19.78 10.31
N ASN A 103 0.47 -21.03 10.09
CA ASN A 103 1.34 -22.10 9.57
C ASN A 103 1.37 -22.16 8.05
N SER A 104 0.75 -21.22 7.33
CA SER A 104 0.78 -21.15 5.86
C SER A 104 2.13 -20.63 5.37
N THR A 105 3.17 -21.31 5.82
CA THR A 105 4.59 -21.28 5.45
C THR A 105 4.86 -21.16 3.98
N SER A 106 4.15 -21.99 3.24
CA SER A 106 4.76 -22.59 2.08
C SER A 106 4.49 -21.79 0.82
N TYR A 107 5.56 -21.13 0.38
CA TYR A 107 5.91 -20.99 -1.02
C TYR A 107 5.83 -22.33 -1.79
N SER A 108 5.95 -23.47 -1.09
CA SER A 108 5.96 -24.81 -1.70
C SER A 108 4.61 -25.31 -2.19
N ASP A 109 3.46 -24.81 -1.74
CA ASP A 109 2.18 -25.42 -2.17
C ASP A 109 1.85 -25.16 -3.66
N ARG A 110 2.35 -24.05 -4.24
CA ARG A 110 2.30 -23.80 -5.70
C ARG A 110 3.48 -24.39 -6.48
N HIS A 111 4.50 -24.88 -5.77
CA HIS A 111 5.69 -25.50 -6.36
C HIS A 111 5.79 -26.99 -6.01
N ASN A 112 4.69 -27.59 -5.54
CA ASN A 112 4.65 -29.02 -5.31
C ASN A 112 4.84 -29.69 -6.66
N PHE A 113 5.94 -30.45 -6.78
CA PHE A 113 6.22 -31.19 -7.99
C PHE A 113 5.08 -32.19 -8.27
N PRO A 114 4.60 -32.28 -9.52
CA PRO A 114 5.09 -31.60 -10.72
C PRO A 114 4.68 -30.12 -10.80
N TYR A 115 5.63 -29.27 -11.16
CA TYR A 115 5.35 -27.85 -11.42
C TYR A 115 4.31 -27.72 -12.52
N ASP A 116 3.27 -26.92 -12.30
CA ASP A 116 2.39 -26.51 -13.39
C ASP A 116 3.07 -25.40 -14.19
N LEU A 117 3.90 -25.81 -15.15
CA LEU A 117 4.61 -24.90 -16.06
C LEU A 117 3.65 -24.15 -17.01
N TYR A 118 2.36 -24.50 -17.02
CA TYR A 118 1.31 -23.82 -17.79
C TYR A 118 0.45 -22.90 -16.94
N ASP A 119 0.75 -22.77 -15.64
CA ASP A 119 0.15 -21.77 -14.78
C ASP A 119 0.67 -20.37 -15.17
N ASN A 120 0.11 -19.84 -16.26
CA ASN A 120 0.32 -18.47 -16.73
C ASN A 120 -0.46 -17.46 -15.88
N THR A 121 -0.94 -17.82 -14.69
CA THR A 121 -1.68 -16.89 -13.85
C THR A 121 -0.74 -15.78 -13.39
N LEU A 122 -1.25 -14.55 -13.46
CA LEU A 122 -0.59 -13.41 -12.84
C LEU A 122 -0.31 -13.73 -11.37
N PRO A 123 0.80 -13.22 -10.79
CA PRO A 123 1.06 -13.39 -9.38
C PRO A 123 -0.18 -12.97 -8.59
N PRO A 124 -0.60 -13.77 -7.60
CA PRO A 124 -1.85 -13.51 -6.89
C PRO A 124 -1.77 -12.18 -6.14
N PRO A 125 -2.93 -11.54 -5.93
CA PRO A 125 -2.99 -10.35 -5.07
C PRO A 125 -2.40 -10.66 -3.70
N PHE A 126 -1.93 -9.62 -3.00
CA PHE A 126 -1.46 -9.82 -1.63
C PHE A 126 -2.63 -10.17 -0.70
N LEU A 127 -3.73 -9.39 -0.76
CA LEU A 127 -4.89 -9.73 0.05
C LEU A 127 -5.60 -10.94 -0.55
N PRO A 128 -6.00 -11.91 0.29
CA PRO A 128 -6.83 -13.00 -0.16
C PRO A 128 -8.20 -12.53 -0.65
N ALA A 129 -8.92 -13.40 -1.34
CA ALA A 129 -10.30 -13.16 -1.77
C ALA A 129 -11.25 -13.08 -0.56
N ILE A 130 -11.22 -11.94 0.14
CA ILE A 130 -12.02 -11.66 1.36
C ILE A 130 -13.48 -11.33 0.97
N GLY A 131 -13.71 -10.83 -0.24
CA GLY A 131 -15.02 -10.54 -0.80
C GLY A 131 -15.60 -9.17 -0.41
N VAL A 132 -16.32 -8.55 -1.33
CA VAL A 132 -16.84 -7.18 -1.23
C VAL A 132 -17.81 -6.95 -0.07
N GLN A 133 -18.47 -8.00 0.43
CA GLN A 133 -19.35 -7.96 1.59
C GLN A 133 -18.62 -7.54 2.88
N ASN A 134 -17.30 -7.70 2.90
CA ASN A 134 -16.45 -7.37 4.03
C ASN A 134 -15.84 -5.97 3.95
N THR A 135 -16.27 -5.15 2.98
CA THR A 135 -15.92 -3.72 2.91
C THR A 135 -16.30 -3.00 4.22
N ASN A 136 -15.50 -2.00 4.59
CA ASN A 136 -15.60 -1.26 5.85
C ASN A 136 -15.39 -2.13 7.09
N ASN A 137 -14.45 -3.07 7.02
CA ASN A 137 -13.99 -3.87 8.17
C ASN A 137 -12.46 -3.86 8.23
N ILE A 138 -11.94 -4.30 9.38
CA ILE A 138 -10.51 -4.32 9.67
C ILE A 138 -9.95 -5.74 9.55
N VAL A 139 -8.81 -5.87 8.89
CA VAL A 139 -7.94 -7.05 8.94
C VAL A 139 -6.67 -6.69 9.70
N THR A 140 -6.27 -7.53 10.65
CA THR A 140 -5.02 -7.34 11.39
C THR A 140 -3.90 -8.07 10.67
N LEU A 141 -2.96 -7.35 10.06
CA LEU A 141 -1.80 -7.91 9.39
C LEU A 141 -0.61 -8.02 10.36
N LYS A 142 -0.04 -9.21 10.52
CA LYS A 142 1.23 -9.43 11.22
C LYS A 142 2.38 -9.51 10.22
N ILE A 143 3.42 -8.72 10.44
CA ILE A 143 4.64 -8.69 9.63
C ILE A 143 5.83 -8.91 10.55
N THR A 144 6.69 -9.87 10.20
CA THR A 144 7.87 -10.18 11.00
C THR A 144 9.00 -9.18 10.75
N TYR A 145 9.88 -9.03 11.74
CA TYR A 145 11.13 -8.28 11.57
C TYR A 145 11.92 -8.70 10.32
N GLU A 146 12.03 -10.02 10.11
CA GLU A 146 12.81 -10.61 9.02
C GLU A 146 12.22 -10.24 7.65
N ASP A 147 10.89 -10.22 7.53
CA ASP A 147 10.21 -9.78 6.30
C ASP A 147 10.39 -8.28 6.03
N ILE A 148 10.34 -7.47 7.09
CA ILE A 148 10.58 -6.02 7.00
C ILE A 148 12.01 -5.77 6.52
N GLN A 149 13.01 -6.41 7.13
CA GLN A 149 14.40 -6.28 6.68
C GLN A 149 14.58 -6.72 5.24
N ALA A 150 14.05 -7.90 4.87
CA ALA A 150 14.13 -8.43 3.52
C ALA A 150 13.58 -7.45 2.47
N SER A 151 12.43 -6.82 2.75
CA SER A 151 11.86 -5.78 1.87
C SER A 151 12.72 -4.50 1.83
N PHE A 152 13.20 -4.00 2.97
CA PHE A 152 13.99 -2.77 3.03
C PHE A 152 15.36 -2.91 2.36
N ASP A 153 16.01 -4.05 2.52
CA ASP A 153 17.30 -4.38 1.89
C ASP A 153 17.12 -4.87 0.44
N ASN A 154 15.88 -5.08 0.00
CA ASN A 154 15.51 -5.63 -1.31
C ASN A 154 16.15 -7.01 -1.58
N ILE A 155 16.22 -7.84 -0.53
CA ILE A 155 16.79 -9.19 -0.55
C ILE A 155 15.65 -10.17 -0.30
N GLU A 156 15.53 -11.21 -1.14
CA GLU A 156 14.50 -12.25 -1.00
C GLU A 156 13.06 -11.72 -0.94
N SER A 157 12.77 -10.51 -1.43
CA SER A 157 11.43 -9.91 -1.47
C SER A 157 11.02 -9.62 -2.91
N PRO A 158 10.44 -10.60 -3.65
CA PRO A 158 9.99 -10.41 -5.03
C PRO A 158 9.02 -9.24 -5.18
N ARG A 159 8.06 -9.09 -4.25
CA ARG A 159 7.07 -8.01 -4.31
C ARG A 159 7.71 -6.63 -4.26
N THR A 160 8.72 -6.46 -3.40
CA THR A 160 9.52 -5.24 -3.32
C THR A 160 10.31 -5.00 -4.60
N ARG A 161 10.98 -6.04 -5.12
CA ARG A 161 11.78 -5.95 -6.35
C ARG A 161 10.93 -5.60 -7.58
N ASN A 162 9.71 -6.13 -7.63
CA ASN A 162 8.75 -5.90 -8.70
C ASN A 162 7.98 -4.57 -8.54
N ASN A 163 8.21 -3.84 -7.45
CA ASN A 163 7.48 -2.62 -7.08
C ASN A 163 5.96 -2.83 -7.12
N GLU A 164 5.48 -3.88 -6.46
CA GLU A 164 4.06 -4.26 -6.38
C GLU A 164 3.31 -3.33 -5.42
N ILE A 165 3.09 -2.10 -5.85
CA ILE A 165 2.31 -1.10 -5.11
C ILE A 165 1.54 -0.26 -6.12
N TRP A 166 0.23 -0.16 -5.95
CA TRP A 166 -0.66 0.61 -6.82
C TRP A 166 -1.52 1.55 -5.99
N GLY A 167 -1.52 2.84 -6.34
CA GLY A 167 -2.32 3.85 -5.66
C GLY A 167 -1.59 4.64 -4.58
N CYS A 168 -2.36 5.41 -3.82
CA CYS A 168 -1.85 6.35 -2.82
C CYS A 168 -2.94 6.62 -1.79
N ASP A 169 -2.60 6.51 -0.50
CA ASP A 169 -3.50 6.52 0.66
C ASP A 169 -4.52 5.37 0.70
N ILE A 170 -5.06 5.00 -0.46
CA ILE A 170 -5.86 3.80 -0.74
C ILE A 170 -5.12 3.02 -1.84
N TYR A 171 -4.93 1.73 -1.59
CA TYR A 171 -4.12 0.83 -2.41
C TYR A 171 -4.98 -0.34 -2.89
N SER A 172 -4.62 -0.94 -4.04
CA SER A 172 -5.25 -2.18 -4.48
C SER A 172 -4.85 -3.34 -3.59
N ASP A 173 -5.65 -4.42 -3.58
CA ASP A 173 -5.31 -5.67 -2.91
C ASP A 173 -4.06 -6.37 -3.46
N ASP A 174 -3.64 -6.06 -4.68
CA ASP A 174 -2.34 -6.48 -5.23
C ASP A 174 -1.14 -5.87 -4.52
N SER A 175 -1.32 -4.74 -3.83
CA SER A 175 -0.21 -3.97 -3.28
C SER A 175 0.42 -4.65 -2.06
N ASP A 176 1.75 -4.71 -2.04
CA ASP A 176 2.55 -5.20 -0.91
C ASP A 176 2.44 -4.25 0.30
N PRO A 177 1.98 -4.74 1.46
CA PRO A 177 1.82 -3.90 2.64
C PRO A 177 3.10 -3.24 3.14
N ILE A 178 4.29 -3.84 2.94
CA ILE A 178 5.55 -3.24 3.38
C ILE A 178 5.92 -2.06 2.47
N LEU A 179 5.75 -2.20 1.16
CA LEU A 179 5.85 -1.07 0.22
C LEU A 179 4.85 0.04 0.56
N VAL A 180 3.60 -0.33 0.89
CA VAL A 180 2.58 0.63 1.31
C VAL A 180 2.99 1.38 2.58
N LEU A 181 3.47 0.68 3.60
CA LEU A 181 3.97 1.30 4.84
C LEU A 181 5.10 2.29 4.54
N ARG A 182 6.07 1.90 3.70
CA ARG A 182 7.17 2.77 3.26
C ARG A 182 6.65 4.01 2.52
N HIS A 183 5.71 3.82 1.60
CA HIS A 183 5.07 4.89 0.84
C HIS A 183 4.22 5.84 1.72
N CYS A 184 3.73 5.36 2.87
CA CYS A 184 3.08 6.16 3.91
C CYS A 184 4.08 6.82 4.88
N GLY A 185 5.39 6.57 4.74
CA GLY A 185 6.45 7.20 5.53
C GLY A 185 6.93 6.39 6.73
N PHE A 186 6.59 5.11 6.82
CA PHE A 186 7.15 4.21 7.83
C PHE A 186 8.65 3.99 7.59
N LYS A 187 9.43 3.97 8.69
CA LYS A 187 10.87 3.74 8.70
C LYS A 187 11.21 2.69 9.75
N ILE A 188 12.29 1.94 9.53
CA ILE A 188 12.75 0.88 10.45
C ILE A 188 13.56 1.39 11.64
N VAL A 189 14.05 2.63 11.59
CA VAL A 189 14.85 3.27 12.64
C VAL A 189 14.38 4.70 12.82
N VAL A 190 14.48 5.21 14.04
CA VAL A 190 14.20 6.61 14.36
C VAL A 190 15.10 7.50 13.49
N PRO A 191 14.54 8.41 12.65
CA PRO A 191 15.36 9.29 11.84
C PRO A 191 16.17 10.24 12.74
N PRO A 192 17.44 10.54 12.40
CA PRO A 192 18.20 11.57 13.09
C PRO A 192 17.50 12.91 12.83
N SER A 193 16.86 13.45 13.87
CA SER A 193 16.26 14.79 14.00
C SER A 193 16.25 15.63 12.72
N GLY A 194 15.27 15.38 11.84
CA GLY A 194 14.92 16.25 10.71
C GLY A 194 13.61 16.99 11.01
N PRO A 195 13.25 18.03 10.23
CA PRO A 195 11.96 18.69 10.40
C PRO A 195 10.84 17.65 10.37
N PHE A 196 9.99 17.64 11.40
CA PHE A 196 8.82 16.77 11.47
C PHE A 196 7.83 17.22 10.40
N HIS A 197 7.93 16.67 9.20
CA HIS A 197 6.77 16.63 8.32
C HIS A 197 5.64 15.94 9.09
N LYS A 198 4.43 16.50 9.06
CA LYS A 198 3.25 15.84 9.62
C LYS A 198 3.07 14.53 8.85
N LEU A 199 3.57 13.44 9.41
CA LEU A 199 3.45 12.12 8.81
C LEU A 199 1.97 11.75 8.78
N ARG A 200 1.55 11.10 7.69
CA ARG A 200 0.20 10.55 7.53
C ARG A 200 0.32 9.05 7.32
N ARG A 201 0.95 8.35 8.28
CA ARG A 201 1.26 6.91 8.14
C ARG A 201 0.02 6.03 8.10
N THR A 202 -1.10 6.53 8.61
CA THR A 202 -2.37 5.81 8.69
C THR A 202 -3.49 6.62 8.02
N PRO A 203 -3.40 6.87 6.69
CA PRO A 203 -4.17 7.93 6.03
C PRO A 203 -5.69 7.70 6.03
N VAL A 204 -6.15 6.46 6.22
CA VAL A 204 -7.58 6.11 6.25
C VAL A 204 -8.19 6.18 7.65
N ASN A 205 -7.38 6.40 8.68
CA ASN A 205 -7.86 6.68 10.02
C ASN A 205 -8.12 8.19 10.15
N MET A 206 -9.39 8.57 10.01
CA MET A 206 -9.81 9.97 9.99
C MET A 206 -9.66 10.70 11.32
N ASP A 207 -9.75 9.96 12.43
CA ASP A 207 -9.56 10.50 13.78
C ASP A 207 -8.09 10.77 14.07
N ASN A 208 -7.20 9.89 13.59
CA ASN A 208 -5.77 10.01 13.75
C ASN A 208 -5.01 9.44 12.53
N GLN A 209 -4.63 10.32 11.60
CA GLN A 209 -3.92 9.95 10.38
C GLN A 209 -2.45 9.55 10.59
N ASP A 210 -1.97 9.56 11.83
CA ASP A 210 -0.64 9.08 12.22
C ASP A 210 -0.71 8.16 13.46
N ASN A 211 -1.70 7.26 13.47
CA ASN A 211 -1.97 6.33 14.57
C ASN A 211 -0.93 5.21 14.65
N VAL A 212 0.26 5.58 15.13
CA VAL A 212 1.39 4.68 15.34
C VAL A 212 1.65 4.56 16.84
N THR A 213 1.66 3.33 17.34
CA THR A 213 1.92 3.00 18.74
C THR A 213 3.13 2.09 18.87
N GLY A 214 3.78 2.13 20.03
CA GLY A 214 5.06 1.46 20.24
C GLY A 214 6.24 2.32 19.76
N ASN A 215 7.45 1.91 20.15
CA ASN A 215 8.66 2.65 19.85
C ASN A 215 9.47 1.89 18.80
N LEU A 216 9.86 2.58 17.72
CA LEU A 216 10.88 2.07 16.83
C LEU A 216 12.19 1.87 17.61
N PRO A 217 12.96 0.83 17.29
CA PRO A 217 14.26 0.66 17.90
C PRO A 217 15.19 1.84 17.57
N LEU A 218 16.00 2.22 18.55
CA LEU A 218 17.04 3.24 18.37
C LEU A 218 18.24 2.69 17.60
N LEU A 219 18.53 1.40 17.78
CA LEU A 219 19.66 0.73 17.15
C LEU A 219 19.19 -0.03 15.91
N LYS A 220 19.85 0.22 14.78
CA LYS A 220 19.66 -0.58 13.56
C LYS A 220 20.01 -2.04 13.88
N GLY A 221 19.13 -2.97 13.51
CA GLY A 221 19.35 -4.40 13.77
C GLY A 221 18.57 -4.95 14.96
N THR A 222 17.95 -4.11 15.80
CA THR A 222 17.12 -4.59 16.91
C THR A 222 15.81 -5.17 16.39
N PRO A 223 15.48 -6.44 16.68
CA PRO A 223 14.28 -7.08 16.16
C PRO A 223 12.98 -6.49 16.70
N PHE A 224 12.01 -6.28 15.81
CA PHE A 224 10.65 -5.89 16.13
C PHE A 224 9.67 -6.40 15.08
N ASP A 225 8.46 -6.73 15.50
CA ASP A 225 7.37 -7.09 14.61
C ASP A 225 6.40 -5.93 14.46
N LEU A 226 5.61 -5.98 13.38
CA LEU A 226 4.52 -5.05 13.16
C LEU A 226 3.19 -5.78 13.22
N GLU A 227 2.25 -5.15 13.91
CA GLU A 227 0.83 -5.44 13.78
C GLU A 227 0.17 -4.21 13.15
N VAL A 228 -0.38 -4.40 11.95
CA VAL A 228 -0.91 -3.33 11.12
C VAL A 228 -2.38 -3.59 10.89
N GLU A 229 -3.23 -2.63 11.22
CA GLU A 229 -4.66 -2.74 10.89
C GLU A 229 -4.90 -2.18 9.49
N LEU A 230 -5.49 -3.00 8.63
CA LEU A 230 -5.89 -2.63 7.27
C LEU A 230 -7.40 -2.40 7.24
N LEU A 231 -7.84 -1.22 6.82
CA LEU A 231 -9.24 -0.96 6.52
C LEU A 231 -9.54 -1.41 5.10
N LEU A 232 -10.46 -2.35 4.96
CA LEU A 232 -10.96 -2.81 3.67
C LEU A 232 -11.93 -1.77 3.09
N LEU A 233 -11.68 -1.39 1.85
CA LEU A 233 -12.38 -0.34 1.14
C LEU A 233 -12.97 -0.87 -0.17
N PRO A 234 -14.02 -0.21 -0.70
CA PRO A 234 -14.59 -0.60 -1.98
C PRO A 234 -13.53 -0.58 -3.08
N THR A 235 -13.66 -1.50 -4.04
CA THR A 235 -12.88 -1.57 -5.26
C THR A 235 -12.83 -0.23 -5.97
N LEU A 236 -11.64 0.37 -6.06
CA LEU A 236 -11.40 1.50 -6.95
C LEU A 236 -11.06 0.99 -8.36
N GLN A 237 -11.55 1.71 -9.37
CA GLN A 237 -11.25 1.43 -10.78
C GLN A 237 -9.99 2.13 -11.27
N LYS A 238 -9.56 3.19 -10.56
CA LYS A 238 -8.39 3.99 -10.91
C LYS A 238 -7.55 4.24 -9.67
N TYR A 239 -6.25 4.04 -9.83
CA TYR A 239 -5.26 4.28 -8.79
C TYR A 239 -4.17 5.21 -9.36
N PRO A 240 -3.86 6.33 -8.70
CA PRO A 240 -2.84 7.26 -9.19
C PRO A 240 -1.43 6.76 -8.87
N SER A 241 -0.48 7.01 -9.79
CA SER A 241 0.95 6.90 -9.51
C SER A 241 1.45 8.13 -8.77
N VAL A 242 2.08 7.93 -7.62
CA VAL A 242 2.62 9.01 -6.78
C VAL A 242 3.97 8.58 -6.20
N LYS A 243 4.93 9.51 -6.11
CA LYS A 243 6.19 9.29 -5.41
C LYS A 243 6.13 9.88 -4.01
N ARG A 244 6.32 9.04 -2.97
CA ARG A 244 6.45 9.45 -1.56
C ARG A 244 7.53 8.63 -0.87
N PHE A 245 8.35 9.30 -0.05
CA PHE A 245 9.40 8.66 0.76
C PHE A 245 10.27 7.67 -0.04
N ASP A 246 10.69 8.10 -1.24
CA ASP A 246 11.50 7.32 -2.19
C ASP A 246 10.86 6.05 -2.77
N VAL A 247 9.56 5.83 -2.53
CA VAL A 247 8.75 4.80 -3.19
C VAL A 247 7.86 5.47 -4.22
N THR A 248 7.81 4.93 -5.44
CA THR A 248 6.89 5.39 -6.50
C THR A 248 5.83 4.35 -6.71
N SER A 249 4.58 4.67 -6.37
CA SER A 249 3.46 3.78 -6.63
C SER A 249 3.12 3.73 -8.11
N ARG A 250 2.56 2.60 -8.54
CA ARG A 250 2.11 2.38 -9.92
C ARG A 250 0.69 2.91 -10.09
N GLU A 251 0.40 3.30 -11.31
CA GLU A 251 -0.97 3.61 -11.72
C GLU A 251 -1.73 2.35 -12.11
N TRP A 252 -3.06 2.41 -12.02
CA TRP A 252 -3.98 1.39 -12.53
C TRP A 252 -5.24 2.09 -13.07
N GLY A 253 -5.88 1.53 -14.09
CA GLY A 253 -7.17 2.02 -14.57
C GLY A 253 -7.07 3.03 -15.73
N LEU A 254 -5.99 2.97 -16.50
CA LEU A 254 -5.89 3.65 -17.79
C LEU A 254 -6.65 2.90 -18.88
N GLU A 255 -6.92 3.55 -20.02
CA GLU A 255 -7.56 2.89 -21.16
C GLU A 255 -6.78 1.63 -21.58
N GLY A 256 -7.50 0.52 -21.74
CA GLY A 256 -6.93 -0.77 -22.09
C GLY A 256 -6.33 -1.57 -20.92
N THR A 257 -6.32 -1.03 -19.70
CA THR A 257 -5.98 -1.82 -18.50
C THR A 257 -7.15 -2.71 -18.07
N ALA A 258 -6.83 -3.87 -17.49
CA ALA A 258 -7.84 -4.76 -16.93
C ALA A 258 -8.66 -4.06 -15.84
N ILE A 259 -9.95 -4.36 -15.79
CA ILE A 259 -10.84 -3.90 -14.73
C ILE A 259 -10.34 -4.51 -13.42
N HIS A 260 -10.11 -3.67 -12.41
CA HIS A 260 -9.81 -4.14 -11.07
C HIS A 260 -11.11 -4.62 -10.42
N ASP A 261 -11.14 -5.88 -10.02
CA ASP A 261 -12.26 -6.55 -9.35
C ASP A 261 -11.98 -6.88 -7.88
N GLY A 262 -10.74 -6.65 -7.44
CA GLY A 262 -10.25 -6.80 -6.09
C GLY A 262 -10.72 -5.74 -5.11
N LEU A 263 -10.54 -5.98 -3.81
CA LEU A 263 -10.81 -4.96 -2.79
C LEU A 263 -9.74 -3.86 -2.83
N SER A 264 -10.05 -2.69 -2.29
CA SER A 264 -9.02 -1.72 -1.93
C SER A 264 -8.72 -1.79 -0.44
N TYR A 265 -7.58 -1.28 0.00
CA TYR A 265 -7.29 -1.14 1.41
C TYR A 265 -6.47 0.11 1.72
N GLY A 266 -6.46 0.50 3.00
CA GLY A 266 -5.54 1.51 3.51
C GLY A 266 -5.10 1.21 4.94
N ILE A 267 -4.02 1.86 5.37
CA ILE A 267 -3.44 1.64 6.70
C ILE A 267 -4.24 2.40 7.76
N TYR A 268 -4.83 1.69 8.70
CA TYR A 268 -5.68 2.24 9.76
C TYR A 268 -4.93 2.47 11.07
N SER A 269 -4.04 1.56 11.45
CA SER A 269 -3.13 1.74 12.59
C SER A 269 -1.87 0.91 12.44
N ILE A 270 -0.81 1.33 13.12
CA ILE A 270 0.46 0.59 13.16
C ILE A 270 0.85 0.40 14.64
N VAL A 271 1.12 -0.83 15.04
CA VAL A 271 1.62 -1.19 16.36
C VAL A 271 3.00 -1.82 16.20
N ILE A 272 4.01 -1.21 16.80
CA ILE A 272 5.39 -1.72 16.81
C ILE A 272 5.58 -2.57 18.06
N LYS A 273 5.86 -3.86 17.86
CA LYS A 273 6.09 -4.83 18.94
C LYS A 273 7.58 -5.17 19.01
N GLN A 274 8.28 -4.55 19.95
CA GLN A 274 9.68 -4.91 20.20
C GLN A 274 9.76 -6.34 20.71
N ARG A 275 10.67 -7.14 20.15
CA ARG A 275 10.99 -8.46 20.69
C ARG A 275 11.93 -8.25 21.88
N LEU A 276 11.34 -8.01 23.05
CA LEU A 276 12.09 -7.95 24.31
C LEU A 276 12.44 -9.40 24.71
N ASP A 277 13.74 -9.65 24.83
CA ASP A 277 14.44 -10.90 25.20
C ASP A 277 14.88 -11.90 24.11
N ARG A 278 16.11 -12.38 24.34
CA ARG A 278 17.12 -12.93 23.42
C ARG A 278 17.00 -14.40 23.03
N ASP A 279 15.95 -15.14 23.40
CA ASP A 279 16.05 -16.62 23.41
C ASP A 279 15.09 -17.41 22.53
N LYS A 280 14.43 -16.78 21.55
CA LYS A 280 13.85 -17.54 20.43
C LYS A 280 14.05 -16.79 19.11
N PRO A 281 15.03 -17.17 18.27
CA PRO A 281 14.86 -16.91 16.86
C PRO A 281 13.56 -17.60 16.48
N HIS A 282 12.57 -16.82 16.05
CA HIS A 282 11.47 -17.40 15.32
C HIS A 282 12.09 -17.81 13.99
N GLU A 283 12.64 -19.02 13.92
CA GLU A 283 13.05 -19.60 12.64
C GLU A 283 11.82 -19.53 11.75
N PRO A 284 11.87 -18.84 10.60
CA PRO A 284 10.79 -18.87 9.66
C PRO A 284 10.65 -20.31 9.21
N THR A 285 9.55 -20.95 9.59
CA THR A 285 9.23 -22.34 9.27
C THR A 285 9.01 -22.46 7.77
N GLY A 286 10.08 -22.49 6.98
CA GLY A 286 9.98 -22.46 5.53
C GLY A 286 11.29 -22.26 4.78
N TYR A 287 12.42 -22.00 5.45
CA TYR A 287 13.70 -22.02 4.77
C TYR A 287 14.02 -23.45 4.29
N ILE A 288 14.06 -23.61 2.97
CA ILE A 288 14.64 -24.77 2.31
C ILE A 288 16.07 -24.89 2.85
N LYS A 289 16.32 -25.91 3.67
CA LYS A 289 17.68 -26.28 4.06
C LYS A 289 18.41 -26.58 2.75
N ASN A 290 19.37 -25.74 2.39
CA ASN A 290 20.28 -25.98 1.28
C ASN A 290 20.84 -27.40 1.44
N LEU A 291 20.40 -28.32 0.57
CA LEU A 291 21.00 -29.64 0.46
C LEU A 291 22.46 -29.42 0.09
N LYS A 292 23.36 -29.69 1.04
CA LYS A 292 24.76 -29.91 0.72
C LYS A 292 24.84 -31.22 -0.04
N TRP A 293 25.12 -31.14 -1.33
CA TRP A 293 25.55 -32.29 -2.11
C TRP A 293 26.92 -32.70 -1.60
N THR A 294 26.98 -33.86 -0.93
CA THR A 294 28.20 -34.62 -0.66
C THR A 294 28.36 -35.71 -1.70
#